data_AF-A0A1X1L8L2-F1
#
_entry.id   AF-A0A1X1L8L2-F1
#
_cell.length_a   1.000
_cell.length_b   1.000
_cell.length_c   1.000
_cell.angle_alpha   90.00
_cell.angle_beta   90.00
_cell.angle_gamma   90.00
#
_symmetry.space_group_name_H-M   'P 1'
#
loop_
_entity.id
_entity.type
_entity.pdbx_description
1 polymer ?
#
loop_
_entity_poly.entity_id
_entity_poly.type
_entity_poly.pdbx_seq_one_letter_code
_entity_poly.pdbx_strand_id
1 'polypeptide(L)'
;MPKIEPRFIFGIIFISFILLRAYAVKKDVKTTSEASVETKNEPSKKEISSEKNNSKYVDDRIINDFINSYNQHSNSPLENIKKGNIKIKYFASGYGYYLELLHANDTDQINVTINQTNENSESGVVGMKEVFHDIVRAIESSLSDDEINSYFDNLVSNETITDSNLGSLKIKYIPDKELSYGHSRGHIEVIAQ
;
A
#
# COMPACT_ATOMS: atom_id res chain seq x y z
N MET A 1 -34.42 20.16 -35.54
CA MET A 1 -33.11 19.51 -35.32
C MET A 1 -33.36 18.16 -34.68
N PRO A 2 -32.93 17.04 -35.26
CA PRO A 2 -33.11 15.73 -34.66
C PRO A 2 -32.04 15.47 -33.59
N LYS A 3 -32.48 14.96 -32.43
CA LYS A 3 -31.60 14.47 -31.35
C LYS A 3 -30.95 13.16 -31.79
N ILE A 4 -29.63 13.09 -31.70
CA ILE A 4 -28.86 11.86 -31.91
C ILE A 4 -28.46 11.36 -30.52
N GLU A 5 -28.98 10.21 -30.11
CA GLU A 5 -28.52 9.48 -28.93
C GLU A 5 -27.43 8.48 -29.34
N PRO A 6 -26.26 8.45 -28.67
CA PRO A 6 -25.28 7.41 -28.90
C PRO A 6 -25.62 6.17 -28.06
N ARG A 7 -26.10 5.11 -28.70
CA ARG A 7 -26.13 3.76 -28.12
C ARG A 7 -24.75 3.13 -28.26
N PHE A 8 -23.91 3.25 -27.24
CA PHE A 8 -22.65 2.51 -27.16
C PHE A 8 -22.90 1.14 -26.52
N ILE A 9 -22.79 0.08 -27.32
CA ILE A 9 -22.72 -1.31 -26.85
C ILE A 9 -21.24 -1.65 -26.83
N PHE A 10 -20.60 -1.55 -25.66
CA PHE A 10 -19.26 -2.10 -25.46
C PHE A 10 -19.39 -3.55 -24.99
N GLY A 11 -19.14 -4.48 -25.90
CA GLY A 11 -18.95 -5.89 -25.58
C GLY A 11 -17.70 -6.06 -24.72
N ILE A 12 -17.87 -6.51 -23.49
CA ILE A 12 -16.80 -6.82 -22.56
C ILE A 12 -16.18 -8.15 -23.01
N ILE A 13 -14.97 -8.10 -23.58
CA ILE A 13 -14.16 -9.29 -23.86
C ILE A 13 -13.31 -9.55 -22.60
N PHE A 14 -13.78 -10.45 -21.73
CA PHE A 14 -12.98 -10.99 -20.61
C PHE A 14 -11.93 -11.95 -21.17
N ILE A 15 -10.66 -11.54 -21.21
CA ILE A 15 -9.53 -12.46 -21.46
C ILE A 15 -8.95 -12.86 -20.11
N SER A 16 -9.32 -14.05 -19.64
CA SER A 16 -8.74 -14.70 -18.47
C SER A 16 -7.45 -15.42 -18.86
N PHE A 17 -6.30 -14.86 -18.46
CA PHE A 17 -5.02 -15.58 -18.53
C PHE A 17 -4.85 -16.46 -17.30
N ILE A 18 -5.24 -17.74 -17.41
CA ILE A 18 -4.87 -18.78 -16.43
C ILE A 18 -3.43 -19.22 -16.74
N LEU A 19 -2.47 -18.76 -15.93
CA LEU A 19 -1.10 -19.29 -15.96
C LEU A 19 -1.04 -20.60 -15.17
N LEU A 20 -1.15 -21.72 -15.88
CA LEU A 20 -0.89 -23.05 -15.36
C LEU A 20 0.62 -23.25 -15.20
N ARG A 21 1.16 -23.12 -13.98
CA ARG A 21 2.53 -23.57 -13.67
C ARG A 21 2.52 -25.08 -13.42
N ALA A 22 3.04 -25.83 -14.38
CA ALA A 22 3.37 -27.24 -14.20
C ALA A 22 4.60 -27.36 -13.29
N TYR A 23 4.40 -27.89 -12.08
CA TYR A 23 5.49 -28.51 -11.32
C TYR A 23 5.50 -30.00 -11.65
N ALA A 24 6.49 -30.42 -12.44
CA ALA A 24 6.93 -31.80 -12.49
C ALA A 24 8.30 -31.86 -11.80
N VAL A 25 8.48 -32.79 -10.86
CA VAL A 25 9.60 -33.76 -10.85
C VAL A 25 9.46 -34.76 -9.68
N LYS A 26 9.29 -36.01 -10.11
CA LYS A 26 9.83 -37.29 -9.64
C LYS A 26 9.52 -37.79 -8.22
N LYS A 27 8.66 -38.82 -8.20
CA LYS A 27 8.71 -39.93 -7.23
C LYS A 27 9.83 -40.88 -7.60
N ASP A 28 10.63 -41.28 -6.62
CA ASP A 28 11.26 -42.60 -6.59
C ASP A 28 11.08 -43.19 -5.19
N VAL A 29 10.55 -44.41 -5.14
CA VAL A 29 10.27 -45.23 -3.96
C VAL A 29 11.11 -46.50 -4.06
N LYS A 30 11.95 -46.79 -3.05
CA LYS A 30 12.27 -48.15 -2.55
C LYS A 30 13.19 -48.06 -1.30
N THR A 31 12.70 -48.29 -0.07
CA THR A 31 12.63 -49.56 0.70
C THR A 31 13.83 -49.82 1.64
N THR A 32 13.55 -49.62 2.95
CA THR A 32 13.93 -50.40 4.16
C THR A 32 15.38 -50.64 4.57
N SER A 33 15.75 -50.14 5.77
CA SER A 33 16.31 -50.94 6.88
C SER A 33 16.35 -50.14 8.19
N GLU A 34 15.78 -50.69 9.26
CA GLU A 34 15.79 -50.16 10.62
C GLU A 34 17.19 -50.16 11.25
N ALA A 35 17.53 -49.11 12.01
CA ALA A 35 18.19 -49.21 13.32
C ALA A 35 18.32 -47.81 13.96
N SER A 36 17.92 -47.75 15.23
CA SER A 36 18.03 -46.70 16.22
C SER A 36 19.36 -45.93 16.27
N VAL A 37 19.33 -44.62 16.53
CA VAL A 37 19.93 -43.96 17.72
C VAL A 37 19.39 -42.51 17.81
N GLU A 38 18.97 -42.18 19.03
CA GLU A 38 18.50 -40.89 19.54
C GLU A 38 19.60 -39.82 19.45
N THR A 39 19.34 -38.67 18.79
CA THR A 39 20.10 -37.44 19.06
C THR A 39 19.26 -36.20 18.77
N LYS A 40 19.08 -35.37 19.81
CA LYS A 40 18.49 -34.02 19.77
C LYS A 40 19.06 -33.19 18.62
N ASN A 41 18.20 -32.76 17.71
CA ASN A 41 18.49 -31.66 16.79
C ASN A 41 17.42 -30.58 16.98
N GLU A 42 17.81 -29.55 17.72
CA GLU A 42 17.15 -28.25 17.76
C GLU A 42 17.12 -27.66 16.33
N PRO A 43 15.98 -27.19 15.81
CA PRO A 43 15.98 -26.53 14.52
C PRO A 43 16.57 -25.14 14.70
N SER A 44 17.86 -25.02 14.39
CA SER A 44 18.49 -23.73 14.12
C SER A 44 17.67 -23.01 13.05
N LYS A 45 16.88 -22.03 13.48
CA LYS A 45 16.30 -21.00 12.62
C LYS A 45 17.47 -20.34 11.90
N LYS A 46 17.73 -20.77 10.65
CA LYS A 46 18.43 -19.93 9.69
C LYS A 46 17.52 -18.74 9.44
N GLU A 47 17.78 -17.63 10.12
CA GLU A 47 17.35 -16.32 9.65
C GLU A 47 17.94 -16.15 8.26
N ILE A 48 17.07 -16.29 7.25
CA ILE A 48 17.33 -15.74 5.94
C ILE A 48 17.23 -14.23 6.14
N SER A 49 18.34 -13.63 6.57
CA SER A 49 18.56 -12.20 6.40
C SER A 49 18.59 -11.96 4.89
N SER A 50 17.42 -11.63 4.35
CA SER A 50 17.32 -11.13 2.99
C SER A 50 18.09 -9.81 2.98
N GLU A 51 19.18 -9.76 2.22
CA GLU A 51 19.89 -8.50 1.97
C GLU A 51 18.87 -7.48 1.47
N LYS A 52 18.63 -6.46 2.29
CA LYS A 52 17.71 -5.36 2.04
C LYS A 52 18.32 -4.53 0.89
N ASN A 53 18.03 -4.91 -0.35
CA ASN A 53 18.47 -4.19 -1.54
C ASN A 53 17.78 -2.81 -1.58
N ASN A 54 18.37 -1.84 -0.89
CA ASN A 54 17.89 -0.45 -0.88
C ASN A 54 18.11 0.16 -2.27
N SER A 55 17.02 0.30 -3.02
CA SER A 55 17.05 0.91 -4.34
C SER A 55 17.04 2.43 -4.23
N LYS A 56 17.75 3.11 -5.15
CA LYS A 56 17.67 4.58 -5.30
C LYS A 56 16.65 4.90 -6.39
N TYR A 57 15.58 5.61 -6.02
CA TYR A 57 14.53 6.08 -6.93
C TYR A 57 14.67 7.57 -7.23
N VAL A 58 15.02 8.37 -6.22
CA VAL A 58 15.12 9.84 -6.31
C VAL A 58 16.35 10.37 -5.59
N ASP A 59 16.63 11.66 -5.73
CA ASP A 59 17.73 12.33 -5.02
C ASP A 59 17.28 12.92 -3.67
N ASP A 60 16.61 12.09 -2.88
CA ASP A 60 16.17 12.39 -1.52
C ASP A 60 16.22 11.10 -0.70
N ARG A 61 17.01 11.09 0.38
CA ARG A 61 17.21 9.91 1.23
C ARG A 61 15.90 9.50 1.91
N ILE A 62 15.17 10.44 2.49
CA ILE A 62 13.96 10.16 3.28
C ILE A 62 12.88 9.53 2.39
N ILE A 63 12.76 10.02 1.17
CA ILE A 63 11.83 9.47 0.18
C ILE A 63 12.25 8.06 -0.26
N ASN A 64 13.55 7.82 -0.50
CA ASN A 64 14.03 6.47 -0.84
C ASN A 64 13.83 5.48 0.31
N ASP A 65 14.11 5.89 1.55
CA ASP A 65 13.96 5.05 2.73
C ASP A 65 12.49 4.65 2.92
N PHE A 66 11.57 5.62 2.78
CA PHE A 66 10.14 5.35 2.77
C PHE A 66 9.72 4.38 1.66
N ILE A 67 10.10 4.64 0.39
CA ILE A 67 9.71 3.78 -0.75
C ILE A 67 10.24 2.36 -0.55
N ASN A 68 11.48 2.21 -0.11
CA ASN A 68 12.06 0.89 0.16
C ASN A 68 11.33 0.17 1.29
N SER A 69 10.98 0.87 2.37
CA SER A 69 10.19 0.33 3.49
C SER A 69 8.80 -0.12 3.04
N TYR A 70 8.09 0.74 2.31
CA TYR A 70 6.77 0.43 1.74
C TYR A 70 6.82 -0.79 0.81
N ASN A 71 7.75 -0.81 -0.16
CA ASN A 71 7.84 -1.88 -1.16
C ASN A 71 8.24 -3.25 -0.57
N GLN A 72 8.74 -3.31 0.66
CA GLN A 72 9.06 -4.58 1.33
C GLN A 72 7.85 -5.29 1.91
N HIS A 73 6.81 -4.53 2.24
CA HIS A 73 5.61 -5.04 2.88
C HIS A 73 4.39 -5.00 1.94
N SER A 74 4.45 -4.18 0.89
CA SER A 74 3.35 -4.00 -0.03
C SER A 74 3.26 -5.07 -1.13
N ASN A 75 2.04 -5.50 -1.43
CA ASN A 75 1.73 -6.29 -2.62
C ASN A 75 1.58 -5.43 -3.89
N SER A 76 1.59 -4.09 -3.75
CA SER A 76 1.58 -3.14 -4.87
C SER A 76 2.71 -2.13 -4.71
N PRO A 77 3.95 -2.47 -5.11
CA PRO A 77 5.08 -1.54 -5.04
C PRO A 77 4.76 -0.17 -5.65
N LEU A 78 5.34 0.88 -5.10
CA LEU A 78 5.12 2.24 -5.60
C LEU A 78 5.69 2.40 -7.02
N GLU A 79 4.83 2.92 -7.90
CA GLU A 79 5.13 3.19 -9.30
C GLU A 79 5.02 4.68 -9.60
N ASN A 80 5.36 5.07 -10.83
CA ASN A 80 5.20 6.43 -11.35
C ASN A 80 5.84 7.53 -10.49
N ILE A 81 6.97 7.20 -9.84
CA ILE A 81 7.67 8.10 -8.92
C ILE A 81 8.18 9.32 -9.69
N LYS A 82 7.69 10.51 -9.33
CA LYS A 82 8.00 11.77 -10.00
C LYS A 82 8.25 12.87 -8.98
N LYS A 83 9.20 13.76 -9.28
CA LYS A 83 9.45 14.94 -8.46
C LYS A 83 8.34 15.96 -8.66
N GLY A 84 7.88 16.55 -7.56
CA GLY A 84 6.92 17.65 -7.57
C GLY A 84 7.58 19.01 -7.79
N ASN A 85 6.78 20.07 -7.62
CA ASN A 85 7.22 21.45 -7.88
C ASN A 85 8.19 22.01 -6.83
N ILE A 86 8.37 21.33 -5.69
CA ILE A 86 9.32 21.71 -4.63
C ILE A 86 10.29 20.56 -4.38
N LYS A 87 11.49 20.88 -3.88
CA LYS A 87 12.61 19.91 -3.78
C LYS A 87 12.27 18.65 -2.99
N ILE A 88 11.44 18.79 -1.96
CA ILE A 88 11.08 17.79 -0.94
C ILE A 88 9.74 17.07 -1.23
N LYS A 89 9.07 17.42 -2.34
CA LYS A 89 7.78 16.82 -2.72
C LYS A 89 7.96 15.87 -3.89
N TYR A 90 7.37 14.71 -3.78
CA TYR A 90 7.33 13.68 -4.80
C TYR A 90 5.93 13.12 -4.92
N PHE A 91 5.67 12.46 -6.03
CA PHE A 91 4.41 11.81 -6.33
C PHE A 91 4.67 10.37 -6.71
N ALA A 92 3.77 9.49 -6.35
CA ALA A 92 3.82 8.07 -6.69
C ALA A 92 2.40 7.52 -6.88
N SER A 93 2.29 6.25 -7.23
CA SER A 93 1.02 5.53 -7.29
C SER A 93 1.15 4.16 -6.65
N GLY A 94 0.13 3.74 -5.92
CA GLY A 94 0.06 2.43 -5.26
C GLY A 94 -1.41 2.02 -5.10
N TYR A 95 -1.72 0.75 -5.37
CA TYR A 95 -3.10 0.22 -5.38
C TYR A 95 -4.10 1.06 -6.22
N GLY A 96 -3.62 1.70 -7.30
CA GLY A 96 -4.45 2.58 -8.14
C GLY A 96 -4.77 3.96 -7.54
N TYR A 97 -4.23 4.30 -6.37
CA TYR A 97 -4.34 5.61 -5.74
C TYR A 97 -3.13 6.49 -6.04
N TYR A 98 -3.35 7.81 -6.05
CA TYR A 98 -2.30 8.80 -6.22
C TYR A 98 -1.75 9.23 -4.87
N LEU A 99 -0.43 9.18 -4.71
CA LEU A 99 0.25 9.54 -3.47
C LEU A 99 1.03 10.83 -3.64
N GLU A 100 0.87 11.75 -2.69
CA GLU A 100 1.82 12.83 -2.45
C GLU A 100 2.76 12.42 -1.31
N LEU A 101 4.06 12.42 -1.58
CA LEU A 101 5.13 12.13 -0.64
C LEU A 101 5.85 13.43 -0.32
N LEU A 102 5.81 13.87 0.93
CA LEU A 102 6.42 15.12 1.37
C LEU A 102 7.42 14.82 2.49
N HIS A 103 8.70 15.01 2.21
CA HIS A 103 9.73 15.07 3.24
C HIS A 103 9.49 16.34 4.07
N ALA A 104 9.19 16.17 5.35
CA ALA A 104 8.90 17.27 6.26
C ALA A 104 10.17 18.13 6.47
N ASN A 105 10.04 19.45 6.37
CA ASN A 105 11.19 20.37 6.41
C ASN A 105 12.03 20.17 7.67
N ASP A 106 13.34 20.08 7.48
CA ASP A 106 14.34 20.01 8.55
C ASP A 106 14.15 18.84 9.53
N THR A 107 13.45 17.77 9.12
CA THR A 107 13.28 16.54 9.88
C THR A 107 13.63 15.31 9.04
N ASP A 108 13.85 14.17 9.68
CA ASP A 108 13.99 12.87 9.00
C ASP A 108 12.61 12.17 8.84
N GLN A 109 11.54 12.95 8.69
CA GLN A 109 10.16 12.46 8.66
C GLN A 109 9.48 12.67 7.31
N ILE A 110 8.46 11.86 7.06
CA ILE A 110 7.66 11.91 5.84
C ILE A 110 6.17 12.08 6.17
N ASN A 111 5.50 12.91 5.37
CA ASN A 111 4.06 13.01 5.31
C ASN A 111 3.59 12.41 3.99
N VAL A 112 2.53 11.61 4.05
CA VAL A 112 1.98 10.93 2.88
C VAL A 112 0.50 11.26 2.76
N THR A 113 0.07 11.78 1.61
CA THR A 113 -1.34 11.99 1.29
C THR A 113 -1.81 10.99 0.25
N ILE A 114 -2.87 10.26 0.56
CA ILE A 114 -3.54 9.30 -0.31
C ILE A 114 -4.72 10.00 -0.96
N ASN A 115 -4.70 10.12 -2.28
CA ASN A 115 -5.71 10.81 -3.06
C ASN A 115 -6.43 9.83 -3.99
N GLN A 116 -7.73 10.03 -4.14
CA GLN A 116 -8.50 9.38 -5.18
C GLN A 116 -8.03 9.78 -6.59
N THR A 117 -8.27 8.89 -7.53
CA THR A 117 -8.14 9.09 -8.96
C THR A 117 -9.53 9.05 -9.60
N ASN A 118 -9.63 9.18 -10.92
CA ASN A 118 -10.91 8.98 -11.59
C ASN A 118 -11.25 7.49 -11.70
N GLU A 119 -10.24 6.64 -11.71
CA GLU A 119 -10.34 5.19 -11.87
C GLU A 119 -10.84 4.50 -10.59
N ASN A 120 -10.61 5.11 -9.41
CA ASN A 120 -11.00 4.55 -8.12
C ASN A 120 -12.16 5.29 -7.43
N SER A 121 -12.86 6.19 -8.13
CA SER A 121 -13.95 6.99 -7.55
C SER A 121 -15.09 6.15 -6.99
N GLU A 122 -15.35 4.96 -7.54
CA GLU A 122 -16.39 4.06 -7.02
C GLU A 122 -16.01 3.43 -5.66
N SER A 123 -14.71 3.17 -5.45
CA SER A 123 -14.21 2.60 -4.18
C SER A 123 -13.94 3.69 -3.14
N GLY A 124 -13.73 4.93 -3.60
CA GLY A 124 -13.58 6.11 -2.77
C GLY A 124 -12.48 5.96 -1.71
N VAL A 125 -12.74 6.50 -0.51
CA VAL A 125 -11.84 6.37 0.65
C VAL A 125 -11.82 4.97 1.25
N VAL A 126 -12.90 4.18 1.11
CA VAL A 126 -12.96 2.82 1.66
C VAL A 126 -11.95 1.91 0.96
N GLY A 127 -11.75 2.08 -0.34
CA GLY A 127 -10.75 1.34 -1.10
C GLY A 127 -9.29 1.70 -0.76
N MET A 128 -9.04 2.75 0.02
CA MET A 128 -7.69 3.14 0.44
C MET A 128 -7.07 2.21 1.50
N LYS A 129 -7.80 1.19 1.97
CA LYS A 129 -7.40 0.35 3.11
C LYS A 129 -5.98 -0.22 2.99
N GLU A 130 -5.69 -0.91 1.89
CA GLU A 130 -4.38 -1.56 1.68
C GLU A 130 -3.24 -0.54 1.55
N VAL A 131 -3.46 0.55 0.79
CA VAL A 131 -2.44 1.59 0.63
C VAL A 131 -2.20 2.34 1.93
N PHE A 132 -3.24 2.62 2.72
CA PHE A 132 -3.12 3.20 4.05
C PHE A 132 -2.34 2.28 4.98
N HIS A 133 -2.68 0.99 5.01
CA HIS A 133 -2.00 0.00 5.82
C HIS A 133 -0.49 -0.02 5.53
N ASP A 134 -0.12 -0.14 4.25
CA ASP A 134 1.28 -0.24 3.86
C ASP A 134 2.06 1.06 4.12
N ILE A 135 1.42 2.22 4.01
CA ILE A 135 2.00 3.51 4.41
C ILE A 135 2.27 3.53 5.92
N VAL A 136 1.29 3.15 6.74
CA VAL A 136 1.45 3.14 8.20
C VAL A 136 2.55 2.17 8.61
N ARG A 137 2.58 0.95 8.05
CA ARG A 137 3.64 -0.03 8.31
C ARG A 137 5.04 0.48 7.91
N ALA A 138 5.12 1.27 6.82
CA ALA A 138 6.37 1.82 6.35
C ALA A 138 6.94 2.91 7.28
N ILE A 139 6.08 3.67 7.95
CA ILE A 139 6.45 4.80 8.83
C ILE A 139 6.54 4.35 10.31
N GLU A 140 5.57 3.58 10.79
CA GLU A 140 5.46 3.14 12.18
C GLU A 140 5.32 1.61 12.27
N SER A 141 6.45 0.92 12.09
CA SER A 141 6.51 -0.56 12.05
C SER A 141 6.17 -1.26 13.38
N SER A 142 5.99 -0.50 14.47
CA SER A 142 5.62 -1.03 15.79
C SER A 142 4.13 -1.36 15.90
N LEU A 143 3.28 -0.80 15.04
CA LEU A 143 1.84 -1.10 15.02
C LEU A 143 1.57 -2.45 14.36
N SER A 144 0.70 -3.24 14.97
CA SER A 144 0.24 -4.50 14.39
C SER A 144 -0.81 -4.30 13.30
N ASP A 145 -0.93 -5.26 12.39
CA ASP A 145 -1.91 -5.22 11.30
C ASP A 145 -3.34 -5.08 11.83
N ASP A 146 -3.66 -5.72 12.97
CA ASP A 146 -4.98 -5.64 13.62
C ASP A 146 -5.27 -4.23 14.14
N GLU A 147 -4.28 -3.55 14.74
CA GLU A 147 -4.42 -2.15 15.19
C GLU A 147 -4.67 -1.21 14.02
N ILE A 148 -3.90 -1.36 12.94
CA ILE A 148 -4.00 -0.52 11.74
C ILE A 148 -5.35 -0.74 11.05
N ASN A 149 -5.76 -1.99 10.86
CA ASN A 149 -7.02 -2.34 10.21
C ASN A 149 -8.23 -1.88 11.02
N SER A 150 -8.23 -2.13 12.34
CA SER A 150 -9.31 -1.68 13.22
C SER A 150 -9.41 -0.15 13.26
N TYR A 151 -8.26 0.54 13.26
CA TYR A 151 -8.23 1.99 13.18
C TYR A 151 -8.84 2.49 11.86
N PHE A 152 -8.43 1.92 10.73
CA PHE A 152 -8.94 2.34 9.42
C PHE A 152 -10.46 2.14 9.29
N ASP A 153 -10.98 0.99 9.73
CA ASP A 153 -12.41 0.68 9.67
C ASP A 153 -13.23 1.68 10.49
N ASN A 154 -12.70 2.11 11.65
CA ASN A 154 -13.30 3.18 12.44
C ASN A 154 -13.15 4.56 11.77
N LEU A 155 -12.00 4.84 11.16
CA LEU A 155 -11.71 6.11 10.50
C LEU A 155 -12.72 6.39 9.38
N VAL A 156 -12.89 5.45 8.45
CA VAL A 156 -13.76 5.62 7.28
C VAL A 156 -15.25 5.56 7.61
N SER A 157 -15.61 5.13 8.82
CA SER A 157 -16.99 5.24 9.33
C SER A 157 -17.38 6.68 9.68
N ASN A 158 -16.40 7.59 9.82
CA ASN A 158 -16.69 8.99 10.10
C ASN A 158 -17.25 9.68 8.86
N GLU A 159 -18.32 10.44 9.06
CA GLU A 159 -18.92 11.25 8.00
C GLU A 159 -18.36 12.68 7.95
N THR A 160 -17.51 13.09 8.90
CA THR A 160 -16.97 14.45 8.97
C THR A 160 -15.46 14.46 8.78
N ILE A 161 -14.93 15.65 8.48
CA ILE A 161 -13.49 15.88 8.53
C ILE A 161 -13.03 15.62 9.97
N THR A 162 -12.01 14.79 10.12
CA THR A 162 -11.51 14.37 11.43
C THR A 162 -9.99 14.37 11.44
N ASP A 163 -9.43 14.87 12.55
CA ASP A 163 -8.03 14.72 12.91
C ASP A 163 -7.95 13.76 14.11
N SER A 164 -7.13 12.72 14.02
CA SER A 164 -6.94 11.77 15.11
C SER A 164 -5.53 11.18 15.08
N ASN A 165 -5.18 10.41 16.10
CA ASN A 165 -3.85 9.78 16.19
C ASN A 165 -3.95 8.27 16.03
N LEU A 166 -2.93 7.69 15.42
CA LEU A 166 -2.67 6.25 15.37
C LEU A 166 -1.20 6.05 15.75
N GLY A 167 -0.94 5.50 16.93
CA GLY A 167 0.42 5.46 17.48
C GLY A 167 0.99 6.87 17.64
N SER A 168 2.17 7.11 17.03
CA SER A 168 2.81 8.43 16.96
C SER A 168 2.37 9.27 15.74
N LEU A 169 1.57 8.69 14.83
CA LEU A 169 1.13 9.36 13.63
C LEU A 169 -0.10 10.24 13.89
N LYS A 170 -0.10 11.43 13.29
CA LYS A 170 -1.31 12.22 13.12
C LYS A 170 -1.96 11.85 11.78
N ILE A 171 -3.23 11.49 11.82
CA ILE A 171 -4.04 11.16 10.64
C ILE A 171 -5.08 12.25 10.44
N LYS A 172 -5.08 12.87 9.25
CA LYS A 172 -6.18 13.73 8.81
C LYS A 172 -7.03 12.99 7.80
N TYR A 173 -8.33 12.99 8.01
CA TYR A 173 -9.29 12.30 7.17
C TYR A 173 -10.33 13.28 6.65
N ILE A 174 -10.52 13.25 5.34
CA ILE A 174 -11.56 14.00 4.65
C ILE A 174 -12.42 12.99 3.87
N PRO A 175 -13.72 12.86 4.19
CA PRO A 175 -14.59 11.88 3.57
C PRO A 175 -14.87 12.21 2.10
N ASP A 176 -15.19 11.18 1.34
CA ASP A 176 -15.69 11.28 -0.03
C ASP A 176 -17.20 11.51 -0.04
N LYS A 177 -17.59 12.79 -0.02
CA LYS A 177 -19.01 13.18 0.06
C LYS A 177 -19.23 14.63 -0.32
N GLU A 178 -20.50 14.97 -0.50
CA GLU A 178 -20.91 16.38 -0.59
C GLU A 178 -20.67 17.09 0.75
N LEU A 179 -19.93 18.20 0.70
CA LEU A 179 -19.72 19.12 1.81
C LEU A 179 -20.41 20.45 1.53
N SER A 180 -20.45 21.35 2.53
CA SER A 180 -21.09 22.67 2.41
C SER A 180 -20.50 23.56 1.30
N TYR A 181 -19.33 23.21 0.76
CA TYR A 181 -18.62 23.97 -0.29
C TYR A 181 -18.44 23.15 -1.58
N GLY A 182 -19.21 22.08 -1.76
CA GLY A 182 -19.17 21.21 -2.93
C GLY A 182 -18.72 19.78 -2.62
N HIS A 183 -18.61 18.98 -3.68
CA HIS A 183 -18.19 17.58 -3.58
C HIS A 183 -16.71 17.47 -3.24
N SER A 184 -16.40 16.84 -2.10
CA SER A 184 -15.04 16.52 -1.69
C SER A 184 -14.65 15.16 -2.24
N ARG A 185 -13.56 15.11 -3.02
CA ARG A 185 -12.89 13.85 -3.34
C ARG A 185 -12.06 13.46 -2.12
N GLY A 186 -12.52 12.45 -1.40
CA GLY A 186 -11.97 12.09 -0.10
C GLY A 186 -10.47 11.77 -0.17
N HIS A 187 -9.76 12.04 0.92
CA HIS A 187 -8.34 11.76 1.04
C HIS A 187 -7.92 11.56 2.50
N ILE A 188 -6.78 10.90 2.67
CA ILE A 188 -6.18 10.59 3.97
C ILE A 188 -4.75 11.12 3.98
N GLU A 189 -4.40 11.90 4.99
CA GLU A 189 -3.03 12.37 5.24
C GLU A 189 -2.46 11.64 6.46
N VAL A 190 -1.31 10.98 6.27
CA VAL A 190 -0.53 10.31 7.32
C VAL A 190 0.70 11.15 7.61
N ILE A 191 0.80 11.68 8.83
CA ILE A 191 1.82 12.65 9.24
C ILE A 191 2.63 12.04 10.38
N ALA A 192 3.93 11.85 10.19
CA ALA A 192 4.85 11.56 11.28
C ALA A 192 5.02 12.81 12.17
N GLN A 193 5.12 12.62 13.49
CA GLN A 193 5.26 13.69 14.48
C GLN A 193 6.62 13.66 15.18
#